data_AF-A0A564Z6R5-F1
#
_entry.id   AF-A0A564Z6R5-F1
#
_cell.length_a   1.000
_cell.length_b   1.000
_cell.length_c   1.000
_cell.angle_alpha   90.00
_cell.angle_beta   90.00
_cell.angle_gamma   90.00
#
_symmetry.space_group_name_H-M   'P 1'
#
loop_
_entity.id
_entity.type
_entity.pdbx_description
1 polymer ?
#
loop_
_entity_poly.entity_id
_entity_poly.type
_entity_poly.pdbx_seq_one_letter_code
_entity_poly.pdbx_strand_id
1 'polypeptide(L)' 'MGKSALLFCDNITEGNIDFLSRMPPPIIKKILSFVNAEGISNLACCCKKISEICSQDNTWGDVYRRDSKESLNK' A
#
# COMPACT_ATOMS: atom_id res chain seq x y z
N MET A 1 20.41 13.62 17.21
CA MET A 1 19.59 13.67 15.98
C MET A 1 20.52 14.03 14.83
N GLY A 2 20.47 13.29 13.71
CA GLY A 2 21.50 13.36 12.66
C GLY A 2 20.93 13.53 11.25
N LYS A 3 21.75 13.27 10.22
CA LYS A 3 21.45 13.47 8.79
C LYS A 3 20.08 12.93 8.35
N SER A 4 19.67 11.76 8.85
CA SER A 4 18.39 11.15 8.51
C SER A 4 17.17 11.93 9.02
N ALA A 5 17.28 12.57 10.18
CA ALA A 5 16.21 13.41 10.72
C ALA A 5 16.09 14.71 9.91
N LEU A 6 17.21 15.29 9.49
CA LEU A 6 17.22 16.47 8.63
C LEU A 6 16.59 16.15 7.26
N LEU A 7 17.01 15.05 6.63
CA LEU A 7 16.43 14.59 5.36
C LEU A 7 14.92 14.33 5.45
N PHE A 8 14.46 13.78 6.58
CA PHE A 8 13.03 13.59 6.82
C PHE A 8 12.28 14.94 6.89
N CYS A 9 12.84 15.92 7.61
CA CYS A 9 12.26 17.27 7.68
C CYS A 9 12.22 17.94 6.31
N ASP A 10 13.31 17.86 5.55
CA ASP A 10 13.40 18.44 4.20
C ASP A 10 12.30 17.86 3.29
N ASN A 11 12.16 16.52 3.29
CA ASN A 11 11.09 15.83 2.56
C ASN A 11 9.70 16.32 2.97
N ILE A 12 9.44 16.54 4.26
CA ILE A 12 8.15 17.09 4.70
C ILE A 12 7.95 18.51 4.18
N THR A 13 8.96 19.37 4.29
CA THR A 13 8.86 20.78 3.85
C THR A 13 8.70 20.92 2.34
N GLU A 14 9.22 19.97 1.57
CA GLU A 14 9.03 19.86 0.12
C GLU A 14 7.69 19.24 -0.27
N GLY A 15 6.90 18.78 0.71
CA GLY A 15 5.59 18.16 0.47
C GLY A 15 5.65 16.67 0.11
N ASN A 16 6.81 16.01 0.24
CA ASN A 16 7.01 14.58 0.02
C ASN A 16 6.46 13.77 1.22
N ILE A 17 5.15 13.81 1.37
CA ILE A 17 4.43 13.12 2.45
C ILE A 17 3.88 11.80 1.92
N ASP A 18 4.18 10.71 2.63
CA ASP A 18 3.46 9.45 2.41
C ASP A 18 2.02 9.59 2.93
N PHE A 19 1.10 9.88 2.01
CA PHE A 19 -0.32 9.98 2.30
C PHE A 19 -0.96 8.62 2.53
N LEU A 20 -0.47 7.57 1.87
CA LEU A 20 -1.11 6.26 1.87
C LEU A 20 -1.11 5.64 3.27
N SER A 21 0.03 5.69 3.97
CA SER A 21 0.12 5.21 5.36
C SER A 21 -0.72 6.02 6.35
N ARG A 22 -1.03 7.28 6.03
CA ARG A 22 -1.84 8.19 6.85
C ARG A 22 -3.35 8.02 6.65
N MET A 23 -3.78 7.37 5.57
CA MET A 23 -5.21 7.15 5.31
C MET A 23 -5.85 6.17 6.30
N PRO A 24 -7.16 6.27 6.56
CA PRO A 24 -7.93 5.24 7.26
C PRO A 24 -7.84 3.86 6.57
N PRO A 25 -7.80 2.74 7.31
CA PRO A 25 -7.71 1.40 6.71
C PRO A 25 -8.75 1.10 5.62
N PRO A 26 -10.03 1.52 5.72
CA PRO A 26 -11.00 1.30 4.65
C PRO A 26 -10.62 1.97 3.32
N ILE A 27 -10.00 3.15 3.37
CA ILE A 27 -9.53 3.87 2.17
C ILE A 27 -8.32 3.14 1.57
N ILE A 28 -7.37 2.71 2.41
CA ILE A 28 -6.21 1.94 1.96
C ILE A 28 -6.67 0.66 1.24
N LYS A 29 -7.60 -0.10 1.82
CA LYS A 29 -8.18 -1.29 1.17
C LYS A 29 -8.78 -0.98 -0.20
N LYS A 30 -9.54 0.11 -0.28
CA LYS A 30 -10.14 0.53 -1.55
C LYS A 30 -9.05 0.85 -2.59
N ILE A 31 -7.96 1.49 -2.20
CA ILE A 31 -6.80 1.75 -3.08
C ILE A 31 -6.15 0.43 -3.50
N LEU A 32 -5.85 -0.49 -2.57
CA LEU A 32 -5.24 -1.78 -2.86
C LEU A 32 -6.09 -2.60 -3.85
N SER A 33 -7.41 -2.44 -3.87
CA SER A 33 -8.29 -3.11 -4.85
C SER A 33 -8.02 -2.72 -6.32
N PHE A 34 -7.28 -1.64 -6.57
CA PHE A 34 -6.85 -1.21 -7.90
C PHE A 34 -5.39 -1.59 -8.22
N VAL A 35 -4.66 -2.17 -7.26
CA VAL A 35 -3.26 -2.55 -7.42
C VAL A 35 -3.17 -4.05 -7.72
N ASN A 36 -2.26 -4.46 -8.60
CA ASN A 36 -2.00 -5.87 -8.90
C ASN A 36 -1.31 -6.59 -7.73
N ALA A 37 -1.28 -7.92 -7.76
CA ALA A 37 -0.68 -8.71 -6.68
C ALA A 37 0.78 -8.31 -6.38
N GLU A 38 1.59 -8.06 -7.42
CA GLU A 38 2.99 -7.64 -7.27
C GLU A 38 3.12 -6.29 -6.57
N GLY A 39 2.34 -5.30 -6.99
CA GLY A 39 2.34 -3.97 -6.38
C GLY A 39 1.89 -4.00 -4.92
N ILE A 40 0.92 -4.85 -4.57
CA ILE A 40 0.49 -5.05 -3.19
C ILE A 40 1.63 -5.66 -2.35
N SER A 41 2.33 -6.68 -2.87
CA SER A 41 3.51 -7.27 -2.19
C SER A 41 4.60 -6.22 -1.94
N ASN A 42 4.91 -5.39 -2.94
CA ASN A 42 5.92 -4.34 -2.78
C ASN A 42 5.51 -3.29 -1.74
N LEU A 43 4.25 -2.86 -1.75
CA LEU A 43 3.72 -1.91 -0.75
C LEU A 43 3.77 -2.47 0.67
N ALA A 44 3.46 -3.76 0.84
CA ALA A 44 3.54 -4.43 2.14
C ALA A 44 4.96 -4.46 2.71
N CYS A 45 5.99 -4.54 1.86
CA CYS A 45 7.40 -4.48 2.28
C CYS A 45 7.86 -3.06 2.67
N CYS A 46 7.20 -2.01 2.15
CA CYS A 46 7.58 -0.63 2.40
C CYS A 46 6.83 0.03 3.58
N CYS A 47 5.67 -0.51 3.98
CA CYS A 47 4.83 0.10 5.00
C CYS A 47 4.24 -0.93 5.97
N LYS A 48 4.60 -0.83 7.26
CA LYS A 48 4.12 -1.73 8.31
C LYS A 48 2.58 -1.77 8.41
N LYS A 49 1.92 -0.62 8.30
CA LYS A 49 0.46 -0.55 8.36
C LYS A 49 -0.20 -1.27 7.19
N ILE A 50 0.37 -1.17 5.98
CA ILE A 50 -0.13 -1.90 4.81
C ILE A 50 0.15 -3.39 4.98
N SER A 51 1.32 -3.76 5.49
CA SER A 51 1.65 -5.15 5.84
C SER A 51 0.61 -5.76 6.78
N GLU A 52 0.26 -5.05 7.86
CA GLU A 52 -0.76 -5.50 8.82
C GLU A 52 -2.14 -5.67 8.18
N ILE A 53 -2.57 -4.72 7.33
CA ILE A 53 -3.82 -4.81 6.57
C ILE A 53 -3.81 -6.06 5.68
N CYS A 54 -2.74 -6.26 4.91
CA CYS A 54 -2.61 -7.43 4.02
C CYS A 54 -2.59 -8.76 4.77
N SER A 55 -2.15 -8.79 6.04
CA SER A 55 -2.08 -10.00 6.87
C SER A 55 -3.37 -10.32 7.62
N GLN A 56 -4.18 -9.32 7.96
CA GLN A 56 -5.42 -9.53 8.72
C GLN A 56 -6.67 -9.62 7.85
N ASP A 57 -6.63 -9.07 6.64
CA ASP A 57 -7.80 -8.95 5.77
C ASP A 57 -7.82 -9.95 4.62
N ASN A 58 -9.03 -10.15 4.09
CA ASN A 58 -9.31 -10.93 2.88
C ASN A 58 -8.84 -10.25 1.57
N THR A 59 -7.93 -9.28 1.65
CA THR A 59 -7.42 -8.49 0.52
C THR A 59 -6.89 -9.38 -0.60
N TRP A 60 -6.12 -10.42 -0.26
CA TRP A 60 -5.60 -11.38 -1.25
C TRP A 60 -6.68 -12.20 -1.94
N GLY A 61 -7.80 -12.47 -1.27
CA GLY A 61 -8.94 -13.17 -1.86
C GLY A 61 -9.63 -12.33 -2.93
N ASP A 62 -9.74 -11.01 -2.72
CA ASP A 62 -10.28 -10.09 -3.71
C ASP A 62 -9.35 -9.91 -4.90
N VAL A 63 -8.05 -9.79 -4.64
CA VAL A 63 -7.00 -9.73 -5.67
C VAL A 63 -7.01 -10.99 -6.54
N TYR A 64 -7.02 -12.16 -5.92
CA TYR A 64 -7.06 -13.44 -6.63
C TYR A 64 -8.32 -13.56 -7.50
N ARG A 65 -9.50 -13.21 -6.98
CA ARG A 65 -10.76 -13.23 -7.75
C ARG A 65 -10.75 -12.28 -8.94
N ARG A 66 -10.14 -11.10 -8.81
CA ARG A 66 -10.01 -10.14 -9.92
C ARG A 66 -9.06 -10.69 -10.98
N ASP A 67 -7.86 -11.07 -10.58
CA ASP A 67 -6.80 -11.48 -11.49
C ASP A 67 -7.18 -12.79 -12.23
N SER A 68 -7.86 -13.73 -11.54
CA SER A 68 -8.40 -14.95 -12.15
C SER A 68 -9.56 -14.70 -13.13
N LYS A 69 -10.38 -13.67 -12.92
CA LYS A 69 -11.44 -13.28 -13.86
C LYS A 69 -10.88 -12.56 -15.08
N GLU A 70 -9.83 -11.74 -14.92
CA GLU A 70 -9.14 -11.14 -16.07
C GLU A 70 -8.50 -12.21 -16.97
N SER A 71 -7.98 -13.30 -16.41
CA SER A 71 -7.44 -14.40 -17.21
C SER A 71 -8.48 -15.22 -17.98
N LEU A 72 -9.76 -15.16 -17.61
CA LEU A 72 -10.84 -15.86 -18.32
C LEU A 72 -11.48 -15.02 -19.44
N ASN A 73 -11.22 -13.72 -19.48
CA ASN A 73 -11.77 -12.77 -20.46
C ASN A 73 -10.76 -12.37 -21.54
N LYS A 74 -9.61 -13.06 -21.63
CA LYS A 74 -8.60 -12.95 -22.69
C LYS A 74 -8.63 -14.20 -23.55
#